data_AF-A0A4Z2EP71-F1
#
_entry.id   AF-A0A4Z2EP71-F1
#
_cell.length_a   1.000
_cell.length_b   1.000
_cell.length_c   1.000
_cell.angle_alpha   90.00
_cell.angle_beta   90.00
_cell.angle_gamma   90.00
#
_symmetry.space_group_name_H-M   'P 1'
#
loop_
_entity.id
_entity.type
_entity.pdbx_description
1 polymer ?
#
loop_
_entity_poly.entity_id
_entity_poly.type
_entity_poly.pdbx_seq_one_letter_code
_entity_poly.pdbx_strand_id
1 'polypeptide(L)'
;MGLIQKVTGYVKIRHSHALGSLSFLKNLRYINGQELIENMYSFSAIDNQHLQYLWDWSQHNLTIGNGRLFFRLNPKLCMSEIHTMWEKTGIAVKPEEGDFRNNGERASCESHILKFKSNVTSSHSIRLTWESYRPPDYGDLISFIVYYKESPFENITEFDGQDGCGSNSWHMVDVDFPQEKSNDPKVSLQQLKPWTQYAVFVKAITLQVEDKHITGAKSDIIYIRTRPSLPSMPKDARAYANSSTRLMVKWSPPAFPNGNLTFYLVRWQQQAEDRELYQHNYCSKGVQYSSYKTITISLILQDNNYITYSPRQ
;
A
#
# COMPACT_ATOMS: atom_id res chain seq x y z
N MET A 1 -17.14 -7.49 -10.19
CA MET A 1 -17.16 -7.52 -11.68
C MET A 1 -15.78 -7.79 -12.32
N GLY A 2 -14.69 -7.91 -11.56
CA GLY A 2 -13.34 -8.06 -12.13
C GLY A 2 -13.00 -9.38 -12.85
N LEU A 3 -13.99 -10.24 -13.15
CA LEU A 3 -13.84 -11.44 -13.97
C LEU A 3 -14.41 -11.29 -15.38
N ILE A 4 -15.21 -10.24 -15.63
CA ILE A 4 -15.84 -10.01 -16.93
C ILE A 4 -14.75 -9.70 -17.95
N GLN A 5 -14.67 -10.50 -19.02
CA GLN A 5 -13.69 -10.35 -20.09
C GLN A 5 -14.26 -9.74 -21.37
N LYS A 6 -15.54 -9.99 -21.65
CA LYS A 6 -16.18 -9.61 -22.92
C LYS A 6 -17.58 -9.06 -22.67
N VAL A 7 -17.88 -7.94 -23.32
CA VAL A 7 -19.20 -7.31 -23.36
C VAL A 7 -19.69 -7.35 -24.81
N THR A 8 -20.89 -7.88 -25.03
CA THR A 8 -21.48 -8.03 -26.36
C THR A 8 -22.12 -6.74 -26.88
N GLY A 9 -22.76 -5.96 -26.01
CA GLY A 9 -23.37 -4.67 -26.33
C GLY A 9 -22.42 -3.50 -26.09
N TYR A 10 -22.87 -2.56 -25.26
CA TYR A 10 -22.16 -1.34 -24.88
C TYR A 10 -21.86 -1.28 -23.38
N VAL A 11 -20.97 -0.37 -22.99
CA VAL A 11 -20.71 0.00 -21.58
C VAL A 11 -21.16 1.43 -21.34
N LYS A 12 -22.01 1.64 -20.34
CA LYS A 12 -22.51 2.97 -19.95
C LYS A 12 -22.27 3.21 -18.47
N ILE A 13 -21.55 4.28 -18.16
CA ILE A 13 -21.19 4.71 -16.80
C ILE A 13 -21.77 6.10 -16.60
N ARG A 14 -22.76 6.22 -15.72
CA ARG A 14 -23.49 7.48 -15.54
C ARG A 14 -23.72 7.77 -14.06
N HIS A 15 -23.55 9.02 -13.64
CA HIS A 15 -23.77 9.47 -12.24
C HIS A 15 -23.04 8.60 -11.21
N SER A 16 -21.91 8.00 -11.58
CA SER A 16 -21.18 7.06 -10.72
C SER A 16 -20.16 7.82 -9.89
N HIS A 17 -20.65 8.69 -9.00
CA HIS A 17 -19.82 9.62 -8.23
C HIS A 17 -18.86 8.92 -7.27
N ALA A 18 -19.05 7.65 -6.93
CA ALA A 18 -18.12 6.90 -6.08
C ALA A 18 -16.89 6.38 -6.83
N LEU A 19 -16.93 6.31 -8.17
CA LEU A 19 -15.85 5.72 -8.95
C LEU A 19 -14.70 6.70 -9.16
N GLY A 20 -13.53 6.38 -8.59
CA GLY A 20 -12.28 7.07 -8.90
C GLY A 20 -11.59 6.53 -10.17
N SER A 21 -11.78 5.24 -10.46
CA SER A 21 -11.16 4.52 -11.59
C SER A 21 -12.08 3.41 -12.12
N LEU A 22 -11.83 2.93 -13.35
CA LEU A 22 -12.46 1.73 -13.92
C LEU A 22 -11.60 0.47 -13.76
N SER A 23 -10.53 0.54 -12.97
CA SER A 23 -9.61 -0.56 -12.65
C SER A 23 -10.31 -1.82 -12.10
N PHE A 24 -11.49 -1.68 -11.48
CA PHE A 24 -12.29 -2.82 -11.01
C PHE A 24 -12.76 -3.75 -12.16
N LEU A 25 -12.77 -3.26 -13.42
CA LEU A 25 -12.96 -4.04 -14.65
C LEU A 25 -11.63 -4.58 -15.20
N LYS A 26 -10.71 -5.00 -14.33
CA LYS A 26 -9.34 -5.43 -14.66
C LYS A 26 -9.21 -6.44 -15.81
N ASN A 27 -10.18 -7.35 -15.95
CA ASN A 27 -10.15 -8.43 -16.92
C ASN A 27 -10.90 -8.11 -18.23
N LEU A 28 -11.57 -6.97 -18.34
CA LEU A 28 -12.27 -6.60 -19.57
C LEU A 28 -11.25 -6.44 -20.69
N ARG A 29 -11.51 -7.08 -21.84
CA ARG A 29 -10.63 -7.04 -23.02
C ARG A 29 -11.39 -6.70 -24.30
N TYR A 30 -12.69 -6.99 -24.37
CA TYR A 30 -13.48 -6.83 -25.59
C TYR A 30 -14.84 -6.18 -25.34
N ILE A 31 -15.18 -5.16 -26.13
CA ILE A 31 -16.52 -4.60 -26.26
C ILE A 31 -16.92 -4.73 -27.73
N ASN A 32 -17.90 -5.58 -28.03
CA ASN A 32 -18.25 -5.89 -29.42
C ASN A 32 -19.07 -4.77 -30.09
N GLY A 33 -19.96 -4.10 -29.35
CA GLY A 33 -20.84 -3.08 -29.93
C GLY A 33 -21.94 -3.66 -30.85
N GLN A 34 -22.52 -4.82 -30.49
CA GLN A 34 -23.71 -5.35 -31.17
C GLN A 34 -24.94 -4.48 -30.94
N GLU A 35 -25.02 -3.88 -29.74
CA GLU A 35 -25.97 -2.85 -29.37
C GLU A 35 -25.20 -1.57 -29.08
N LEU A 36 -25.73 -0.43 -29.53
CA LEU A 36 -25.12 0.89 -29.37
C LEU A 36 -26.10 1.85 -28.69
N ILE A 37 -25.58 2.70 -27.81
CA ILE A 37 -26.35 3.78 -27.19
C ILE A 37 -26.67 4.79 -28.28
N GLU A 38 -27.96 5.12 -28.43
CA GLU A 38 -28.44 6.02 -29.48
C GLU A 38 -27.99 5.60 -30.89
N ASN A 39 -27.77 4.29 -31.10
CA ASN A 39 -27.21 3.71 -32.32
C ASN A 39 -25.80 4.23 -32.70
N MET A 40 -25.09 4.88 -31.78
CA MET A 40 -23.79 5.52 -32.06
C MET A 40 -22.67 5.10 -31.12
N TYR A 41 -22.93 4.98 -29.81
CA TYR A 41 -21.87 4.85 -28.82
C TYR A 41 -21.79 3.45 -28.22
N SER A 42 -20.59 2.86 -28.21
CA SER A 42 -20.32 1.57 -27.56
C SER A 42 -19.71 1.73 -26.17
N PHE A 43 -19.13 2.89 -25.89
CA PHE A 43 -18.66 3.24 -24.56
C PHE A 43 -19.05 4.67 -24.22
N SER A 44 -19.71 4.86 -23.07
CA SER A 44 -20.20 6.17 -22.62
C SER A 44 -19.92 6.37 -21.13
N ALA A 45 -19.25 7.46 -20.79
CA ALA A 45 -19.03 7.91 -19.41
C ALA A 45 -19.52 9.36 -19.24
N ILE A 46 -20.61 9.52 -18.48
CA ILE A 46 -21.30 10.81 -18.31
C ILE A 46 -21.51 11.14 -16.83
N ASP A 47 -21.16 12.36 -16.42
CA ASP A 47 -21.40 12.90 -15.07
C ASP A 47 -20.79 12.04 -13.95
N ASN A 48 -19.50 11.74 -14.07
CA ASN A 48 -18.75 11.02 -13.04
C ASN A 48 -17.80 11.98 -12.34
N GLN A 49 -18.31 12.64 -11.29
CA GLN A 49 -17.65 13.74 -10.57
C GLN A 49 -16.26 13.42 -9.99
N HIS A 50 -15.98 12.15 -9.68
CA HIS A 50 -14.71 11.73 -9.08
C HIS A 50 -13.85 10.84 -9.98
N LEU A 51 -14.33 10.51 -11.19
CA LEU A 51 -13.59 9.66 -12.11
C LEU A 51 -12.34 10.40 -12.58
N GLN A 52 -11.18 9.85 -12.23
CA GLN A 52 -9.87 10.45 -12.54
C GLN A 52 -9.13 9.66 -13.61
N TYR A 53 -9.30 8.34 -13.61
CA TYR A 53 -8.54 7.42 -14.45
C TYR A 53 -9.45 6.34 -15.02
N LEU A 54 -9.08 5.74 -16.16
CA LEU A 54 -9.85 4.64 -16.74
C LEU A 54 -9.21 3.31 -16.37
N TRP A 55 -8.06 3.00 -16.94
CA TRP A 55 -7.28 1.80 -16.65
C TRP A 55 -5.79 2.11 -16.64
N ASP A 56 -4.99 1.25 -16.02
CA ASP A 56 -3.55 1.26 -16.26
C ASP A 56 -3.26 0.72 -17.67
N TRP A 57 -3.13 1.61 -18.64
CA TRP A 57 -2.86 1.27 -20.05
C TRP A 57 -1.50 0.62 -20.31
N SER A 58 -0.60 0.59 -19.33
CA SER A 58 0.65 -0.17 -19.44
C SER A 58 0.41 -1.68 -19.29
N GLN A 59 -0.64 -2.06 -18.55
CA GLN A 59 -0.99 -3.45 -18.25
C GLN A 59 -2.32 -3.89 -18.88
N HIS A 60 -3.16 -2.94 -19.28
CA HIS A 60 -4.50 -3.18 -19.78
C HIS A 60 -4.61 -3.00 -21.29
N ASN A 61 -5.22 -3.97 -21.94
CA ASN A 61 -5.56 -3.93 -23.36
C ASN A 61 -7.07 -4.03 -23.52
N LEU A 62 -7.65 -3.17 -24.33
CA LEU A 62 -9.08 -3.16 -24.62
C LEU A 62 -9.27 -3.02 -26.11
N THR A 63 -10.17 -3.81 -26.71
CA THR A 63 -10.55 -3.68 -28.12
C THR A 63 -12.05 -3.40 -28.21
N ILE A 64 -12.40 -2.35 -28.95
CA ILE A 64 -13.79 -1.95 -29.19
C ILE A 64 -14.09 -2.20 -30.67
N GLY A 65 -14.98 -3.16 -30.94
CA GLY A 65 -15.24 -3.65 -32.30
C GLY A 65 -16.10 -2.72 -33.15
N ASN A 66 -17.10 -2.07 -32.55
CA ASN A 66 -18.02 -1.17 -33.23
C ASN A 66 -18.49 -0.05 -32.28
N GLY A 67 -18.91 1.09 -32.83
CA GLY A 67 -19.37 2.27 -32.09
C GLY A 67 -18.28 3.28 -31.73
N ARG A 68 -18.71 4.42 -31.18
CA ARG A 68 -17.86 5.56 -30.77
C ARG A 68 -17.73 5.67 -29.25
N LEU A 69 -16.74 6.45 -28.82
CA LEU A 69 -16.55 6.84 -27.41
C LEU A 69 -17.33 8.12 -27.10
N PHE A 70 -17.90 8.20 -25.90
CA PHE A 70 -18.59 9.39 -25.42
C PHE A 70 -18.19 9.72 -23.98
N PHE A 71 -17.60 10.89 -23.77
CA PHE A 71 -17.16 11.38 -22.47
C PHE A 71 -17.69 12.78 -22.21
N ARG A 72 -18.55 12.96 -21.22
CA ARG A 72 -19.04 14.30 -20.83
C ARG A 72 -19.15 14.47 -19.34
N LEU A 73 -18.92 15.69 -18.86
CA LEU A 73 -19.11 16.05 -17.44
C LEU A 73 -18.28 15.16 -16.51
N ASN A 74 -17.04 14.85 -16.89
CA ASN A 74 -16.09 14.16 -16.03
C ASN A 74 -15.00 15.16 -15.61
N PRO A 75 -15.27 16.05 -14.63
CA PRO A 75 -14.41 17.20 -14.35
C PRO A 75 -13.02 16.81 -13.87
N LYS A 76 -12.84 15.62 -13.25
CA LYS A 76 -11.55 15.13 -12.79
C LYS A 76 -10.83 14.18 -13.76
N LEU A 77 -11.45 13.84 -14.90
CA LEU A 77 -10.88 12.93 -15.89
C LEU A 77 -10.06 13.71 -16.91
N CYS A 78 -8.77 13.42 -17.02
CA CYS A 78 -7.89 14.09 -17.96
C CYS A 78 -8.21 13.78 -19.42
N MET A 79 -8.11 14.79 -20.29
CA MET A 79 -8.28 14.60 -21.73
C MET A 79 -7.22 13.67 -22.33
N SER A 80 -5.99 13.69 -21.82
CA SER A 80 -4.92 12.77 -22.24
C SER A 80 -5.28 11.29 -22.01
N GLU A 81 -6.00 10.99 -20.94
CA GLU A 81 -6.47 9.64 -20.62
C GLU A 81 -7.51 9.15 -21.65
N ILE A 82 -8.43 10.04 -22.05
CA ILE A 82 -9.43 9.76 -23.08
C ILE A 82 -8.77 9.54 -24.45
N HIS A 83 -7.77 10.37 -24.80
CA HIS A 83 -7.00 10.18 -26.03
C HIS A 83 -6.20 8.86 -26.03
N THR A 84 -5.58 8.51 -24.90
CA THR A 84 -4.88 7.23 -24.74
C THR A 84 -5.83 6.04 -24.93
N MET A 85 -7.04 6.11 -24.36
CA MET A 85 -8.07 5.10 -24.60
C MET A 85 -8.41 4.98 -26.08
N TRP A 86 -8.61 6.10 -26.76
CA TRP A 86 -8.96 6.10 -28.19
C TRP A 86 -7.88 5.44 -29.04
N GLU A 87 -6.61 5.76 -28.80
CA GLU A 87 -5.47 5.16 -29.50
C GLU A 87 -5.34 3.66 -29.20
N LYS A 88 -5.45 3.25 -27.93
CA LYS A 88 -5.28 1.85 -27.51
C LYS A 88 -6.43 0.95 -27.94
N THR A 89 -7.65 1.50 -28.02
CA THR A 89 -8.85 0.72 -28.38
C THR A 89 -9.00 0.43 -29.86
N GLY A 90 -8.25 1.13 -30.72
CA GLY A 90 -8.22 0.90 -32.16
C GLY A 90 -9.53 1.29 -32.87
N ILE A 91 -10.31 2.20 -32.30
CA ILE A 91 -11.57 2.64 -32.90
C ILE A 91 -11.27 3.45 -34.16
N ALA A 92 -11.67 2.92 -35.32
CA ALA A 92 -11.47 3.56 -36.62
C ALA A 92 -12.28 4.86 -36.80
N VAL A 93 -13.39 4.99 -36.07
CA VAL A 93 -14.29 6.13 -36.16
C VAL A 93 -13.77 7.27 -35.28
N LYS A 94 -13.57 8.45 -35.88
CA LYS A 94 -13.14 9.64 -35.14
C LYS A 94 -14.27 10.16 -34.23
N PRO A 95 -13.92 10.70 -33.04
CA PRO A 95 -14.89 11.42 -32.21
C PRO A 95 -15.43 12.66 -32.93
N GLU A 96 -16.71 12.97 -32.75
CA GLU A 96 -17.33 14.19 -33.26
C GLU A 96 -17.17 15.37 -32.29
N GLU A 97 -17.36 16.58 -32.83
CA GLU A 97 -17.31 17.81 -32.04
C GLU A 97 -18.44 17.80 -30.99
N GLY A 98 -18.09 17.57 -29.74
CA GLY A 98 -19.08 17.40 -28.67
C GLY A 98 -18.94 16.11 -27.89
N ASP A 99 -18.34 15.07 -28.46
CA ASP A 99 -18.23 13.77 -27.79
C ASP A 99 -17.38 13.83 -26.53
N PHE A 100 -16.42 14.77 -26.45
CA PHE A 100 -15.50 14.96 -25.34
C PHE A 100 -15.59 16.34 -24.67
N ARG A 101 -16.80 16.86 -24.43
CA ARG A 101 -17.00 18.18 -23.78
C ARG A 101 -16.99 18.14 -22.26
N ASN A 102 -16.49 19.21 -21.64
CA ASN A 102 -16.50 19.46 -20.19
C ASN A 102 -15.84 18.32 -19.38
N ASN A 103 -14.71 17.82 -19.88
CA ASN A 103 -13.87 16.86 -19.17
C ASN A 103 -12.59 17.55 -18.72
N GLY A 104 -12.09 17.18 -17.55
CA GLY A 104 -10.79 17.66 -17.06
C GLY A 104 -10.75 19.09 -16.54
N GLU A 105 -11.90 19.78 -16.44
CA GLU A 105 -11.99 21.17 -15.92
C GLU A 105 -11.43 21.34 -14.49
N ARG A 106 -11.44 20.26 -13.70
CA ARG A 106 -10.88 20.20 -12.34
C ARG A 106 -9.81 19.12 -12.21
N ALA A 107 -9.25 18.64 -13.32
CA ALA A 107 -8.23 17.60 -13.30
C ALA A 107 -6.83 18.23 -13.25
N SER A 108 -6.03 17.79 -12.28
CA SER A 108 -4.59 18.06 -12.25
C SER A 108 -3.89 17.02 -13.12
N CYS A 109 -3.86 17.25 -14.43
CA CYS A 109 -3.20 16.33 -15.34
C CYS A 109 -1.69 16.39 -15.14
N GLU A 110 -1.10 15.22 -14.92
CA GLU A 110 0.28 15.07 -14.49
C GLU A 110 1.23 15.45 -15.62
N SER A 111 1.79 16.64 -15.52
CA SER A 111 2.75 17.17 -16.50
C SER A 111 4.20 17.00 -16.06
N HIS A 112 4.44 16.94 -14.75
CA HIS A 112 5.79 16.93 -14.18
C HIS A 112 5.99 15.73 -13.24
N ILE A 113 7.08 15.00 -13.45
CA ILE A 113 7.46 13.87 -12.59
C ILE A 113 8.36 14.37 -11.46
N LEU A 114 7.87 14.36 -10.23
CA LEU A 114 8.62 14.73 -9.02
C LEU A 114 9.69 13.67 -8.71
N LYS A 115 10.92 14.11 -8.48
CA LYS A 115 12.05 13.26 -8.16
C LYS A 115 12.35 13.27 -6.66
N PHE A 116 12.46 12.09 -6.08
CA PHE A 116 12.96 11.92 -4.72
C PHE A 116 14.46 12.21 -4.66
N LYS A 117 14.86 12.99 -3.64
CA LYS A 117 16.26 13.34 -3.37
C LYS A 117 16.89 12.48 -2.28
N SER A 118 16.14 12.14 -1.22
CA SER A 118 16.64 11.28 -0.15
C SER A 118 15.53 10.49 0.55
N ASN A 119 15.87 9.30 1.05
CA ASN A 119 15.00 8.38 1.78
C ASN A 119 15.74 7.74 2.97
N VAL A 120 15.82 8.47 4.09
CA VAL A 120 16.49 7.97 5.30
C VAL A 120 15.56 7.05 6.07
N THR A 121 15.95 5.78 6.24
CA THR A 121 15.14 4.76 6.91
C THR A 121 15.62 4.48 8.34
N SER A 122 14.66 4.32 9.24
CA SER A 122 14.82 3.79 10.59
C SER A 122 13.99 2.51 10.74
N SER A 123 13.97 1.92 11.94
CA SER A 123 13.18 0.71 12.21
C SER A 123 11.67 0.98 12.17
N HIS A 124 11.23 2.15 12.62
CA HIS A 124 9.80 2.51 12.70
C HIS A 124 9.45 3.81 11.96
N SER A 125 10.37 4.34 11.16
CA SER A 125 10.15 5.59 10.44
C SER A 125 10.91 5.67 9.13
N ILE A 126 10.36 6.45 8.20
CA ILE A 126 10.98 6.76 6.91
C ILE A 126 10.91 8.28 6.74
N ARG A 127 12.07 8.92 6.54
CA ARG A 127 12.16 10.34 6.24
C ARG A 127 12.42 10.51 4.74
N LEU A 128 11.57 11.26 4.08
CA LEU A 128 11.61 11.49 2.64
C LEU A 128 11.89 12.96 2.36
N THR A 129 12.58 13.21 1.25
CA THR A 129 12.78 14.55 0.68
C THR A 129 12.72 14.42 -0.83
N TRP A 130 11.98 15.31 -1.49
CA TRP A 130 11.84 15.36 -2.94
C TRP A 130 12.15 16.77 -3.45
N GLU A 131 12.32 16.91 -4.76
CA GLU A 131 12.56 18.21 -5.36
C GLU A 131 11.41 19.18 -5.12
N SER A 132 11.76 20.45 -4.92
CA SER A 132 10.77 21.52 -4.91
C SER A 132 10.17 21.71 -6.30
N TYR A 133 8.84 21.90 -6.34
CA TYR A 133 8.09 22.13 -7.57
C TYR A 133 7.19 23.34 -7.39
N ARG A 134 7.23 24.26 -8.36
CA ARG A 134 6.29 25.39 -8.47
C ARG A 134 5.73 25.44 -9.89
N PRO A 135 4.40 25.34 -10.08
CA PRO A 135 3.79 25.64 -11.35
C PRO A 135 4.12 27.08 -11.76
N PRO A 136 4.34 27.35 -13.06
CA PRO A 136 4.66 28.68 -13.57
C PRO A 136 3.62 29.76 -13.20
N ASP A 137 2.35 29.37 -13.09
CA ASP A 137 1.22 30.31 -12.97
C ASP A 137 0.62 30.42 -11.56
N TYR A 138 1.04 29.57 -10.62
CA TYR A 138 0.44 29.51 -9.26
C TYR A 138 1.53 29.59 -8.20
N GLY A 139 1.87 30.83 -7.85
CA GLY A 139 3.06 31.14 -7.06
C GLY A 139 3.09 30.61 -5.63
N ASP A 140 1.96 30.40 -4.94
CA ASP A 140 1.99 30.25 -3.47
C ASP A 140 0.94 29.27 -2.87
N LEU A 141 0.20 28.50 -3.68
CA LEU A 141 -0.93 27.67 -3.22
C LEU A 141 -0.75 26.19 -3.57
N ILE A 142 0.37 25.62 -3.12
CA ILE A 142 0.71 24.22 -3.35
C ILE A 142 0.84 23.51 -2.01
N SER A 143 0.19 22.38 -1.83
CA SER A 143 0.53 21.39 -0.81
C SER A 143 0.97 20.11 -1.48
N PHE A 144 1.65 19.24 -0.76
CA PHE A 144 1.96 17.89 -1.24
C PHE A 144 1.19 16.88 -0.40
N ILE A 145 0.71 15.81 -1.01
CA ILE A 145 0.22 14.64 -0.30
C ILE A 145 1.17 13.49 -0.57
N VAL A 146 1.68 12.88 0.51
CA VAL A 146 2.44 11.65 0.45
C VAL A 146 1.51 10.48 0.67
N TYR A 147 1.53 9.56 -0.29
CA TYR A 147 0.78 8.32 -0.28
C TYR A 147 1.73 7.19 0.08
N TYR A 148 1.39 6.38 1.07
CA TYR A 148 2.17 5.20 1.41
C TYR A 148 1.30 4.00 1.81
N LYS A 149 1.77 2.79 1.54
CA LYS A 149 1.13 1.54 2.01
C LYS A 149 2.12 0.39 2.09
N GLU A 150 1.78 -0.61 2.91
CA GLU A 150 2.55 -1.86 3.01
C GLU A 150 2.46 -2.64 1.69
N SER A 151 3.60 -3.05 1.16
CA SER A 151 3.71 -3.68 -0.16
C SER A 151 4.77 -4.78 -0.14
N PRO A 152 4.38 -6.06 0.05
CA PRO A 152 5.32 -7.18 0.02
C PRO A 152 5.96 -7.40 -1.37
N PHE A 153 5.27 -6.97 -2.43
CA PHE A 153 5.67 -7.13 -3.83
C PHE A 153 5.74 -5.76 -4.53
N GLU A 154 6.46 -5.67 -5.64
CA GLU A 154 6.64 -4.42 -6.40
C GLU A 154 5.69 -4.27 -7.59
N ASN A 155 4.45 -4.73 -7.42
CA ASN A 155 3.43 -4.77 -8.48
C ASN A 155 2.24 -3.86 -8.20
N ILE A 156 2.44 -2.86 -7.35
CA ILE A 156 1.38 -1.99 -6.88
C ILE A 156 1.15 -0.83 -7.84
N THR A 157 -0.13 -0.52 -8.04
CA THR A 157 -0.57 0.60 -8.87
C THR A 157 -1.17 1.69 -8.00
N GLU A 158 -1.15 2.93 -8.50
CA GLU A 158 -1.79 4.06 -7.80
C GLU A 158 -3.30 3.89 -7.63
N PHE A 159 -3.93 3.06 -8.48
CA PHE A 159 -5.37 2.79 -8.49
C PHE A 159 -5.81 1.82 -7.39
N ASP A 160 -4.86 1.15 -6.74
CA ASP A 160 -5.17 0.19 -5.69
C ASP A 160 -5.82 0.88 -4.48
N GLY A 161 -7.03 0.46 -4.12
CA GLY A 161 -7.72 0.93 -2.91
C GLY A 161 -8.43 2.28 -3.05
N GLN A 162 -8.68 2.73 -4.27
CA GLN A 162 -9.42 3.98 -4.57
C GLN A 162 -10.96 3.83 -4.45
N ASP A 163 -11.46 2.65 -4.08
CA ASP A 163 -12.90 2.31 -3.98
C ASP A 163 -13.62 2.94 -2.76
N GLY A 164 -13.05 3.98 -2.13
CA GLY A 164 -13.68 4.81 -1.10
C GLY A 164 -14.00 4.14 0.25
N CYS A 165 -13.98 2.81 0.35
CA CYS A 165 -14.40 2.06 1.55
C CYS A 165 -13.54 0.80 1.84
N GLY A 166 -12.39 0.63 1.18
CA GLY A 166 -11.55 -0.56 1.33
C GLY A 166 -10.49 -0.44 2.42
N SER A 167 -10.31 -1.47 3.25
CA SER A 167 -9.25 -1.57 4.28
C SER A 167 -7.82 -1.69 3.72
N ASN A 168 -7.64 -1.59 2.40
CA ASN A 168 -6.36 -1.70 1.69
C ASN A 168 -6.04 -0.42 0.89
N SER A 169 -6.58 0.72 1.34
CA SER A 169 -6.34 2.03 0.73
C SER A 169 -4.97 2.59 1.09
N TRP A 170 -4.47 3.50 0.26
CA TRP A 170 -3.28 4.29 0.57
C TRP A 170 -3.48 5.13 1.84
N HIS A 171 -2.47 5.18 2.69
CA HIS A 171 -2.39 6.18 3.76
C HIS A 171 -1.92 7.50 3.16
N MET A 172 -2.53 8.61 3.60
CA MET A 172 -2.27 9.95 3.07
C MET A 172 -1.72 10.84 4.17
N VAL A 173 -0.69 11.61 3.85
CA VAL A 173 -0.09 12.61 4.75
C VAL A 173 0.06 13.92 3.99
N ASP A 174 -0.64 14.94 4.44
CA ASP A 174 -0.48 16.30 3.94
C ASP A 174 0.85 16.90 4.40
N VAL A 175 1.53 17.58 3.48
CA VAL A 175 2.82 18.22 3.69
C VAL A 175 2.72 19.64 3.15
N ASP A 176 2.82 20.59 4.07
CA ASP A 176 2.81 22.01 3.76
C ASP A 176 4.05 22.40 2.96
N PHE A 177 3.89 23.42 2.12
CA PHE A 177 5.01 23.97 1.37
C PHE A 177 6.03 24.61 2.33
N PRO A 178 7.34 24.36 2.17
CA PRO A 178 8.35 24.98 3.02
C PRO A 178 8.33 26.51 2.87
N GLN A 179 8.26 27.23 4.01
CA GLN A 179 8.21 28.70 4.05
C GLN A 179 9.41 29.36 3.33
N GLU A 180 10.57 28.71 3.37
CA GLU A 180 11.77 29.17 2.67
C GLU A 180 11.88 28.57 1.26
N LYS A 181 11.99 29.46 0.27
CA LYS A 181 11.96 29.10 -1.15
C LYS A 181 13.10 28.18 -1.63
N SER A 182 14.16 28.04 -0.84
CA SER A 182 15.35 27.23 -1.17
C SER A 182 15.31 25.82 -0.58
N ASN A 183 14.38 25.52 0.31
CA ASN A 183 14.35 24.22 0.99
C ASN A 183 13.48 23.24 0.22
N ASP A 184 14.00 22.04 0.07
CA ASP A 184 13.23 20.91 -0.46
C ASP A 184 12.17 20.46 0.55
N PRO A 185 10.95 20.13 0.08
CA PRO A 185 9.91 19.58 0.93
C PRO A 185 10.35 18.23 1.52
N LYS A 186 10.01 18.03 2.81
CA LYS A 186 10.40 16.85 3.57
C LYS A 186 9.27 16.38 4.47
N VAL A 187 9.17 15.07 4.66
CA VAL A 187 8.21 14.45 5.59
C VAL A 187 8.88 13.32 6.36
N SER A 188 8.39 13.04 7.56
CA SER A 188 8.80 11.89 8.36
C SER A 188 7.59 11.01 8.64
N LEU A 189 7.48 9.88 7.93
CA LEU A 189 6.49 8.85 8.18
C LEU A 189 6.90 8.11 9.46
N GLN A 190 5.98 7.97 10.42
CA GLN A 190 6.23 7.38 11.75
C GLN A 190 5.37 6.14 11.97
N GLN A 191 5.66 5.40 13.04
CA GLN A 191 4.88 4.23 13.48
C GLN A 191 4.79 3.11 12.41
N LEU A 192 5.82 2.98 11.59
CA LEU A 192 5.92 1.94 10.58
C LEU A 192 6.37 0.62 11.22
N LYS A 193 6.02 -0.51 10.59
CA LYS A 193 6.49 -1.83 11.01
C LYS A 193 7.97 -1.99 10.64
N PRO A 194 8.81 -2.55 11.54
CA PRO A 194 10.19 -2.91 11.20
C PRO A 194 10.28 -3.94 10.08
N TRP A 195 11.40 -3.90 9.36
CA TRP A 195 11.70 -4.84 8.26
C TRP A 195 10.55 -5.07 7.27
N THR A 196 9.79 -4.00 7.00
CA THR A 196 8.59 -4.06 6.17
C THR A 196 8.78 -3.15 4.96
N GLN A 197 8.39 -3.64 3.79
CA GLN A 197 8.48 -2.90 2.54
C GLN A 197 7.21 -2.06 2.34
N TYR A 198 7.41 -0.78 2.04
CA TYR A 198 6.37 0.20 1.79
C TYR A 198 6.50 0.73 0.36
N ALA A 199 5.38 0.81 -0.34
CA ALA A 199 5.26 1.58 -1.57
C ALA A 199 4.94 3.03 -1.20
N VAL A 200 5.60 4.00 -1.83
CA VAL A 200 5.44 5.42 -1.54
C VAL A 200 5.46 6.24 -2.82
N PHE A 201 4.57 7.23 -2.94
CA PHE A 201 4.64 8.28 -3.97
C PHE A 201 4.10 9.60 -3.43
N VAL A 202 4.39 10.70 -4.11
CA VAL A 202 3.95 12.05 -3.76
C VAL A 202 3.13 12.64 -4.90
N LYS A 203 2.03 13.32 -4.56
CA LYS A 203 1.28 14.17 -5.50
C LYS A 203 1.30 15.61 -5.00
N ALA A 204 1.56 16.55 -5.90
CA ALA A 204 1.35 17.96 -5.65
C ALA A 204 -0.13 18.29 -5.82
N ILE A 205 -0.69 19.05 -4.89
CA ILE A 205 -2.03 19.60 -4.95
C ILE A 205 -1.91 21.10 -5.06
N THR A 206 -2.53 21.64 -6.09
CA THR A 206 -2.67 23.08 -6.27
C THR A 206 -4.09 23.48 -5.86
N LEU A 207 -4.21 24.44 -4.93
CA LEU A 207 -5.52 24.98 -4.56
C LEU A 207 -5.98 25.92 -5.68
N GLN A 208 -7.16 25.63 -6.25
CA GLN A 208 -7.73 26.38 -7.36
C GLN A 208 -8.03 27.83 -6.98
N VAL A 209 -7.70 28.75 -7.88
CA VAL A 209 -8.22 30.13 -7.88
C VAL A 209 -8.99 30.44 -9.18
N GLU A 210 -8.77 29.71 -10.29
CA GLU A 210 -9.44 29.95 -11.59
C GLU A 210 -9.60 28.66 -12.44
N ASP A 211 -10.52 28.66 -13.41
CA ASP A 211 -10.88 27.57 -14.35
C ASP A 211 -9.81 27.26 -15.43
N LYS A 212 -8.52 27.38 -15.10
CA LYS A 212 -7.42 27.10 -16.04
C LYS A 212 -6.93 25.67 -15.89
N HIS A 213 -6.39 25.11 -16.98
CA HIS A 213 -5.74 23.81 -16.99
C HIS A 213 -4.61 23.77 -15.94
N ILE A 214 -4.77 22.88 -14.97
CA ILE A 214 -3.84 22.73 -13.86
C ILE A 214 -2.73 21.76 -14.26
N THR A 215 -1.49 22.23 -14.22
CA THR A 215 -0.32 21.36 -14.30
C THR A 215 -0.13 20.66 -12.96
N GLY A 216 -0.47 19.36 -12.93
CA GLY A 216 -0.19 18.50 -11.79
C GLY A 216 1.26 18.03 -11.80
N ALA A 217 1.78 17.71 -10.62
CA ALA A 217 3.06 17.02 -10.46
C ALA A 217 2.90 15.79 -9.57
N LYS A 218 3.53 14.69 -9.98
CA LYS A 218 3.46 13.39 -9.29
C LYS A 218 4.83 12.73 -9.33
N SER A 219 5.22 12.00 -8.29
CA SER A 219 6.40 11.13 -8.34
C SER A 219 6.06 9.73 -8.84
N ASP A 220 7.07 9.02 -9.35
CA ASP A 220 6.96 7.57 -9.49
C ASP A 220 6.78 6.89 -8.12
N ILE A 221 6.22 5.68 -8.13
CA ILE A 221 6.13 4.83 -6.95
C ILE A 221 7.51 4.27 -6.65
N ILE A 222 8.01 4.54 -5.44
CA ILE A 222 9.24 3.96 -4.93
C ILE A 222 8.95 2.95 -3.83
N TYR A 223 9.78 1.91 -3.75
CA TYR A 223 9.68 0.90 -2.71
C TYR A 223 10.80 1.08 -1.69
N ILE A 224 10.43 1.25 -0.43
CA ILE A 224 11.36 1.50 0.66
C ILE A 224 11.11 0.49 1.78
N ARG A 225 12.17 -0.17 2.23
CA ARG A 225 12.13 -1.08 3.37
C ARG A 225 12.63 -0.42 4.65
N THR A 226 11.87 -0.52 5.73
CA THR A 226 12.30 -0.08 7.07
C THR A 226 13.44 -0.96 7.60
N ARG A 227 14.26 -0.40 8.50
CA ARG A 227 15.37 -1.13 9.11
C ARG A 227 14.86 -2.25 10.04
N PRO A 228 15.67 -3.29 10.28
CA PRO A 228 15.30 -4.32 11.23
C PRO A 228 15.20 -3.76 12.66
N SER A 229 14.49 -4.48 13.51
CA SER A 229 14.36 -4.18 14.95
C SER A 229 14.40 -5.48 15.75
N LEU A 230 14.38 -5.36 17.07
CA LEU A 230 14.38 -6.53 17.93
C LEU A 230 13.17 -7.43 17.59
N PRO A 231 13.37 -8.72 17.36
CA PRO A 231 12.29 -9.66 17.15
C PRO A 231 11.43 -9.78 18.40
N SER A 232 10.14 -10.06 18.21
CA SER A 232 9.25 -10.46 19.30
C SER A 232 9.62 -11.85 19.87
N MET A 233 9.05 -12.21 21.02
CA MET A 233 9.30 -13.52 21.64
C MET A 233 8.84 -14.68 20.75
N PRO A 234 9.58 -15.81 20.71
CA PRO A 234 9.11 -17.06 20.13
C PRO A 234 7.79 -17.51 20.74
N LYS A 235 6.93 -18.15 19.94
CA LYS A 235 5.61 -18.60 20.38
C LYS A 235 5.62 -20.09 20.75
N ASP A 236 4.63 -20.51 21.52
CA ASP A 236 4.33 -21.92 21.78
C ASP A 236 5.54 -22.77 22.24
N ALA A 237 6.38 -22.19 23.10
CA ALA A 237 7.52 -22.91 23.65
C ALA A 237 7.02 -24.09 24.51
N ARG A 238 7.38 -25.31 24.10
CA ARG A 238 7.03 -26.55 24.78
C ARG A 238 8.28 -27.39 24.97
N ALA A 239 8.39 -28.01 26.12
CA ALA A 239 9.49 -28.91 26.44
C ALA A 239 8.95 -30.21 27.03
N TYR A 240 9.58 -31.33 26.68
CA TYR A 240 9.28 -32.63 27.27
C TYR A 240 10.54 -33.47 27.38
N ALA A 241 10.60 -34.32 28.41
CA ALA A 241 11.70 -35.24 28.63
C ALA A 241 11.52 -36.47 27.73
N ASN A 242 12.48 -36.71 26.85
CA ASN A 242 12.53 -37.94 26.06
C ASN A 242 13.31 -39.05 26.80
N SER A 243 14.21 -38.66 27.72
CA SER A 243 14.86 -39.56 28.66
C SER A 243 15.20 -38.82 29.96
N SER A 244 15.72 -39.53 30.95
CA SER A 244 16.18 -38.93 32.23
C SER A 244 17.27 -37.86 32.07
N THR A 245 17.95 -37.81 30.93
CA THR A 245 19.05 -36.88 30.63
C THR A 245 18.85 -36.05 29.37
N ARG A 246 17.70 -36.17 28.70
CA ARG A 246 17.43 -35.49 27.42
C ARG A 246 16.08 -34.80 27.44
N LEU A 247 16.10 -33.50 27.17
CA LEU A 247 14.92 -32.68 26.95
C LEU A 247 14.78 -32.39 25.46
N MET A 248 13.59 -32.57 24.91
CA MET A 248 13.22 -32.05 23.61
C MET A 248 12.45 -30.76 23.79
N VAL A 249 12.89 -29.71 23.11
CA VAL A 249 12.28 -28.37 23.14
C VAL A 249 11.81 -28.02 21.74
N LYS A 250 10.59 -27.51 21.63
CA LYS A 250 10.00 -27.04 20.38
C LYS A 250 9.34 -25.68 20.60
N TRP A 251 9.36 -24.83 19.60
CA TRP A 251 8.71 -23.53 19.60
C TRP A 251 8.30 -23.15 18.18
N SER A 252 7.36 -22.20 18.09
CA SER A 252 6.93 -21.55 16.86
C SER A 252 7.72 -20.26 16.62
N PRO A 253 7.88 -19.81 15.36
CA PRO A 253 8.50 -18.52 15.05
C PRO A 253 7.82 -17.34 15.76
N PRO A 254 8.56 -16.23 15.99
CA PRO A 254 8.00 -15.04 16.60
C PRO A 254 6.91 -14.41 15.73
N ALA A 255 5.96 -13.69 16.35
CA ALA A 255 4.87 -13.01 15.61
C ALA A 255 5.43 -11.96 14.64
N PHE A 256 6.42 -11.22 15.12
CA PHE A 256 7.13 -10.16 14.44
C PHE A 256 8.62 -10.51 14.46
N PRO A 257 9.13 -11.14 13.39
CA PRO A 257 10.57 -11.40 13.25
C PRO A 257 11.39 -10.12 13.15
N ASN A 258 10.80 -9.04 12.62
CA ASN A 258 11.44 -7.72 12.47
C ASN A 258 12.81 -7.76 11.76
N GLY A 259 13.05 -8.78 10.93
CA GLY A 259 14.34 -9.08 10.31
C GLY A 259 14.35 -10.48 9.71
N ASN A 260 15.46 -10.82 9.06
CA ASN A 260 15.70 -12.21 8.66
C ASN A 260 16.19 -13.00 9.87
N LEU A 261 15.48 -14.09 10.20
CA LEU A 261 15.86 -14.97 11.30
C LEU A 261 17.16 -15.69 10.98
N THR A 262 18.17 -15.53 11.84
CA THR A 262 19.49 -16.16 11.69
C THR A 262 19.61 -17.40 12.58
N PHE A 263 19.42 -17.25 13.89
CA PHE A 263 19.47 -18.35 14.86
C PHE A 263 18.61 -18.07 16.10
N TYR A 264 18.42 -19.08 16.94
CA TYR A 264 17.78 -18.97 18.25
C TYR A 264 18.80 -19.24 19.36
N LEU A 265 18.84 -18.39 20.39
CA LEU A 265 19.66 -18.64 21.57
C LEU A 265 18.80 -19.32 22.64
N VAL A 266 19.06 -20.59 22.88
CA VAL A 266 18.36 -21.40 23.88
C VAL A 266 19.19 -21.48 25.16
N ARG A 267 18.61 -21.10 26.30
CA ARG A 267 19.23 -21.21 27.62
C ARG A 267 18.35 -22.07 28.52
N TRP A 268 18.96 -22.91 29.35
CA TRP A 268 18.28 -23.69 30.36
C TRP A 268 18.96 -23.48 31.71
N GLN A 269 18.17 -23.53 32.78
CA GLN A 269 18.67 -23.44 34.14
C GLN A 269 17.90 -24.41 35.03
N GLN A 270 18.64 -25.18 35.84
CA GLN A 270 18.04 -25.98 36.89
C GLN A 270 17.40 -25.06 37.94
N GLN A 271 16.09 -25.20 38.14
CA GLN A 271 15.39 -24.49 39.20
C GLN A 271 15.58 -25.22 40.53
N ALA A 272 15.61 -24.46 41.62
CA ALA A 272 15.61 -25.04 42.95
C ALA A 272 14.27 -25.76 43.19
N GLU A 273 14.33 -26.86 43.91
CA GLU A 273 13.12 -27.54 44.39
C GLU A 273 12.42 -26.66 45.43
N ASP A 274 11.09 -26.76 45.48
CA ASP A 274 10.31 -25.98 46.43
C ASP A 274 10.68 -26.38 47.86
N ARG A 275 10.99 -25.38 48.69
CA ARG A 275 11.36 -25.60 50.10
C ARG A 275 10.20 -26.23 50.88
N GLU A 276 8.95 -25.98 50.48
CA GLU A 276 7.78 -26.58 51.11
C GLU A 276 7.76 -28.11 50.96
N LEU A 277 8.43 -28.66 49.94
CA LEU A 277 8.53 -30.11 49.74
C LEU A 277 9.18 -30.81 50.94
N TYR A 278 10.14 -30.14 51.57
CA TYR A 278 10.95 -30.67 52.67
C TYR A 278 10.32 -30.43 54.05
N GLN A 279 9.23 -29.66 54.14
CA GLN A 279 8.63 -29.25 55.42
C GLN A 279 7.43 -30.11 55.83
N HIS A 280 6.94 -30.99 54.96
CA HIS A 280 5.69 -31.73 55.17
C HIS A 280 5.90 -33.23 55.34
N ASN A 281 5.17 -33.83 56.29
CA ASN A 281 5.02 -35.28 56.38
C ASN A 281 3.81 -35.74 55.54
N TYR A 282 4.10 -36.35 54.39
CA TYR A 282 3.10 -36.82 53.43
C TYR A 282 2.37 -38.10 53.85
N CYS A 283 2.72 -38.72 54.98
CA CYS A 283 1.91 -39.79 55.58
C CYS A 283 0.65 -39.22 56.26
N SER A 284 0.72 -37.98 56.73
CA SER A 284 -0.36 -37.28 57.45
C SER A 284 -1.17 -36.32 56.57
N LYS A 285 -0.54 -35.71 55.55
CA LYS A 285 -1.23 -34.95 54.50
C LYS A 285 -1.41 -35.86 53.29
N GLY A 286 -2.65 -36.22 52.95
CA GLY A 286 -2.95 -36.96 51.73
C GLY A 286 -2.32 -36.26 50.51
N VAL A 287 -1.68 -37.03 49.64
CA VAL A 287 -0.93 -36.50 48.50
C VAL A 287 -1.90 -35.91 47.47
N GLN A 288 -2.04 -34.58 47.46
CA GLN A 288 -2.59 -33.85 46.34
C GLN A 288 -1.51 -32.90 45.83
N TYR A 289 -0.56 -33.38 45.02
CA TYR A 289 0.10 -32.57 43.99
C TYR A 289 0.96 -33.46 43.09
N SER A 290 1.02 -33.07 41.83
CA SER A 290 1.88 -33.65 40.81
C SER A 290 3.33 -33.26 41.03
N SER A 291 4.20 -34.23 41.33
CA SER A 291 5.64 -34.04 41.51
C SER A 291 6.36 -33.81 40.17
N TYR A 292 6.18 -32.64 39.56
CA TYR A 292 6.96 -32.24 38.38
C TYR A 292 8.19 -31.44 38.85
N LYS A 293 9.40 -31.89 38.48
CA LYS A 293 10.57 -31.02 38.54
C LYS A 293 10.51 -30.05 37.37
N THR A 294 10.45 -28.75 37.64
CA THR A 294 10.32 -27.72 36.60
C THR A 294 11.70 -27.30 36.13
N ILE A 295 11.93 -27.36 34.81
CA ILE A 295 13.13 -26.79 34.18
C ILE A 295 12.68 -25.55 33.42
N THR A 296 13.26 -24.40 33.75
CA THR A 296 12.98 -23.16 33.01
C THR A 296 13.87 -23.12 31.77
N ILE A 297 13.22 -22.99 30.62
CA ILE A 297 13.90 -22.81 29.34
C ILE A 297 13.58 -21.40 28.87
N SER A 298 14.62 -20.57 28.78
CA SER A 298 14.51 -19.21 28.28
C SER A 298 14.98 -19.20 26.83
N LEU A 299 14.09 -18.77 25.94
CA LEU A 299 14.37 -18.58 24.52
C LEU A 299 14.58 -17.10 24.27
N ILE A 300 15.78 -16.73 23.82
CA ILE A 300 16.10 -15.37 23.41
C ILE A 300 16.37 -15.40 21.91
N LEU A 301 15.68 -14.56 21.15
CA LEU A 301 16.04 -14.27 19.78
C LEU A 301 17.07 -13.13 19.79
N GLN A 302 18.27 -13.39 19.28
CA GLN A 302 19.29 -12.38 19.13
C GLN A 302 19.48 -12.03 17.67
N ASP A 303 19.63 -10.73 17.42
CA ASP A 303 20.04 -10.18 16.14
C ASP A 303 21.53 -9.84 16.23
N ASN A 304 22.30 -10.06 15.16
CA ASN A 304 23.79 -9.98 15.17
C ASN A 304 24.38 -8.60 15.56
N ASN A 305 23.54 -7.57 15.75
CA ASN A 305 23.99 -6.18 15.95
C ASN A 305 24.03 -5.69 17.41
N TYR A 306 23.62 -6.50 18.40
CA TYR A 306 23.68 -6.09 19.81
C TYR A 306 24.22 -7.21 20.70
N ILE A 307 25.54 -7.32 20.74
CA ILE A 307 26.23 -8.19 21.71
C ILE A 307 26.34 -7.41 23.04
N THR A 308 25.34 -7.55 23.91
CA THR A 308 25.53 -7.21 25.33
C THR A 308 26.11 -8.43 26.03
N TYR A 309 27.43 -8.42 26.20
CA TYR A 309 28.07 -9.25 27.22
C TYR A 309 27.59 -8.76 28.58
N SER A 310 26.96 -9.63 29.36
CA SER A 310 26.90 -9.45 30.81
C SER A 310 27.69 -10.60 31.44
N PRO A 311 28.67 -10.30 32.31
CA PRO A 311 29.59 -11.28 32.86
C PRO A 311 28.87 -12.18 33.85
N ARG A 312 29.24 -13.47 33.84
CA ARG A 312 28.91 -14.40 34.92
C ARG A 312 29.61 -13.92 36.20
N GLN A 313 28.86 -13.82 37.29
CA GLN A 313 29.35 -14.12 38.63
C GLN A 313 28.76 -15.48 39.04
#